data_AF-A0A380VA09-F1
#
_entry.id   AF-A0A380VA09-F1
#
_cell.length_a   1.000
_cell.length_b   1.000
_cell.length_c   1.000
_cell.angle_alpha   90.00
_cell.angle_beta   90.00
_cell.angle_gamma   90.00
#
_symmetry.space_group_name_H-M   'P 1'
#
loop_
_entity.id
_entity.type
_entity.pdbx_description
1 polymer ?
#
loop_
_entity_poly.entity_id
_entity_poly.type
_entity_poly.pdbx_seq_one_letter_code
_entity_poly.pdbx_strand_id
1 'polypeptide(L)'
;MKKYKLQYVALAVAMGLSFSSSALVENINNVTPDDQKRELAYDLKDDIAYLRVKPGTWVELGKNHNEAKIVGWHDVQTLPRINEEEAVLNRKNAQNVKKILIKTVENVKELDRILKNMLDTDNLEAQVKSANQNIQDHKKSIDELKTNQGHMWGLFGAVANNAAKANNNAANVARLDAKTDKMLENDQNLMTGLNNLAAETANGFNRVEAKNQKLEQGVANLEGRVEMTEQGVARLDGQVEMANQNIQDHKKSIDELKTNQGHMWGLFGAVANNAAKANNNAANVARLDAKTDKMLENDQNLMTGLKSLAAETEKGFNRVEAKNQKLEQGVANLDGRVEMTEQGVARLNGRVEMTEQGVAKLDGRVKMTEQGVANLGGRVEKTEKNIATLMPQINRNALDLKNIREDVRSLKKDAKAGIASAVALGMLPQSTVPGKSLMSLGVGHHRGQNAFALGVSTMSENNKWVAKGGMSYDTQKNVSLGGSVGFFFN
;
A
#
# COMPACT_ATOMS: atom_id res chain seq x y z
N MET A 1 116.43 24.32 -196.63
CA MET A 1 115.70 24.54 -197.91
C MET A 1 115.46 23.26 -198.73
N LYS A 2 116.44 22.77 -199.51
CA LYS A 2 116.33 21.55 -200.31
C LYS A 2 117.63 20.74 -200.53
N LYS A 3 118.78 21.00 -199.91
CA LYS A 3 119.10 21.58 -198.59
C LYS A 3 118.07 21.13 -197.52
N TYR A 4 117.54 19.92 -197.73
CA TYR A 4 116.47 19.15 -197.05
C TYR A 4 115.91 18.08 -198.01
N LYS A 5 115.87 18.37 -199.33
CA LYS A 5 114.91 17.84 -200.34
C LYS A 5 115.38 18.04 -201.80
N LEU A 6 116.32 17.24 -202.33
CA LEU A 6 116.45 17.12 -203.80
C LEU A 6 116.53 15.68 -204.31
N GLN A 7 117.70 15.06 -204.40
CA GLN A 7 118.49 14.60 -203.25
C GLN A 7 117.81 13.51 -202.40
N TYR A 8 116.84 12.78 -203.00
CA TYR A 8 116.82 11.31 -202.92
C TYR A 8 118.07 10.78 -203.65
N VAL A 9 119.25 11.19 -203.15
CA VAL A 9 120.55 11.18 -203.83
C VAL A 9 121.68 11.29 -202.78
N ALA A 10 121.47 10.76 -201.58
CA ALA A 10 122.44 10.83 -200.47
C ALA A 10 122.61 9.47 -199.80
N LEU A 11 121.57 9.01 -199.11
CA LEU A 11 121.39 7.61 -198.73
C LEU A 11 120.71 6.84 -199.88
N ALA A 12 119.93 7.52 -200.71
CA ALA A 12 119.68 7.13 -202.11
C ALA A 12 120.84 7.54 -203.06
N VAL A 13 122.06 7.67 -202.51
CA VAL A 13 123.33 7.41 -203.20
C VAL A 13 124.10 6.30 -202.48
N ALA A 14 124.06 6.24 -201.15
CA ALA A 14 124.57 5.07 -200.42
C ALA A 14 123.95 3.75 -200.90
N MET A 15 122.67 3.79 -201.30
CA MET A 15 121.94 2.73 -201.99
C MET A 15 121.26 3.23 -203.27
N GLY A 16 121.87 4.25 -203.89
CA GLY A 16 121.75 4.58 -205.31
C GLY A 16 120.45 5.22 -205.84
N LEU A 17 120.45 5.89 -207.01
CA LEU A 17 121.52 6.09 -208.03
C LEU A 17 122.46 4.89 -208.15
N SER A 18 122.02 3.78 -208.73
CA SER A 18 121.53 3.74 -210.11
C SER A 18 120.00 3.69 -210.28
N PHE A 19 119.39 4.16 -211.38
CA PHE A 19 119.91 4.84 -212.59
C PHE A 19 121.11 4.16 -213.27
N SER A 20 120.81 3.02 -213.91
CA SER A 20 121.68 2.23 -214.81
C SER A 20 123.06 1.87 -214.27
N SER A 21 124.13 2.41 -214.85
CA SER A 21 125.51 2.09 -214.47
C SER A 21 125.83 2.58 -213.07
N SER A 22 125.32 3.76 -212.72
CA SER A 22 126.02 4.69 -211.83
C SER A 22 126.41 4.10 -210.48
N ALA A 23 127.58 3.43 -210.42
CA ALA A 23 128.92 3.99 -210.16
C ALA A 23 129.07 4.78 -208.84
N LEU A 24 128.03 5.53 -208.51
CA LEU A 24 127.67 5.88 -207.15
C LEU A 24 127.34 4.59 -206.36
N VAL A 25 126.70 3.60 -207.00
CA VAL A 25 126.61 2.18 -206.61
C VAL A 25 127.89 1.37 -206.85
N GLU A 26 128.84 1.78 -207.71
CA GLU A 26 130.20 1.17 -207.65
C GLU A 26 130.86 1.50 -206.32
N ASN A 27 130.62 2.65 -205.71
CA ASN A 27 131.28 2.95 -204.43
C ASN A 27 130.48 2.44 -203.20
N ILE A 28 129.97 1.20 -203.20
CA ILE A 28 130.16 0.27 -202.05
C ILE A 28 130.61 -1.12 -202.58
N ASN A 29 131.24 -1.16 -203.76
CA ASN A 29 131.57 -2.38 -204.54
C ASN A 29 133.00 -2.36 -205.15
N ASN A 30 133.48 -1.19 -205.54
CA ASN A 30 134.81 -0.80 -206.06
C ASN A 30 134.94 0.70 -205.68
N VAL A 31 135.67 1.12 -204.64
CA VAL A 31 136.77 0.50 -203.85
C VAL A 31 136.52 -0.93 -203.32
N THR A 32 137.59 -1.61 -202.93
CA THR A 32 137.64 -3.07 -202.73
C THR A 32 136.99 -3.72 -201.49
N PRO A 33 136.78 -3.10 -200.32
CA PRO A 33 136.22 -1.77 -200.11
C PRO A 33 137.20 -0.85 -199.35
N ASP A 34 137.02 -0.37 -198.11
CA ASP A 34 135.99 -0.69 -197.12
C ASP A 34 134.73 0.20 -197.20
N ASP A 35 134.76 1.16 -198.13
CA ASP A 35 133.65 1.86 -198.79
C ASP A 35 132.52 2.52 -197.92
N GLN A 36 132.14 3.75 -198.28
CA GLN A 36 132.31 4.83 -197.28
C GLN A 36 131.21 5.92 -197.33
N LYS A 37 130.04 5.62 -197.89
CA LYS A 37 129.08 6.50 -198.65
C LYS A 37 128.54 7.85 -198.10
N ARG A 38 127.81 8.55 -199.00
CA ARG A 38 127.34 9.95 -198.83
C ARG A 38 126.31 10.09 -197.69
N GLU A 39 126.12 11.19 -196.96
CA GLU A 39 126.92 12.41 -196.70
C GLU A 39 128.25 12.50 -197.41
N LEU A 40 129.25 11.94 -196.74
CA LEU A 40 130.61 12.39 -196.79
C LEU A 40 130.78 13.89 -196.46
N ALA A 41 131.81 14.23 -195.68
CA ALA A 41 131.96 15.51 -194.97
C ALA A 41 132.04 16.75 -195.87
N TYR A 42 132.36 16.58 -197.15
CA TYR A 42 132.74 17.70 -198.02
C TYR A 42 133.81 18.51 -197.28
N ASP A 43 133.66 19.81 -197.26
CA ASP A 43 134.61 20.79 -197.81
C ASP A 43 133.73 21.57 -198.81
N LEU A 44 134.30 22.38 -199.68
CA LEU A 44 133.84 22.55 -201.06
C LEU A 44 134.99 22.75 -202.04
N LYS A 45 136.26 22.78 -201.60
CA LYS A 45 137.35 23.37 -202.37
C LYS A 45 138.11 22.40 -203.27
N ASP A 46 138.18 21.12 -202.93
CA ASP A 46 138.51 20.09 -203.92
C ASP A 46 137.27 19.71 -204.78
N ASP A 47 136.18 20.47 -204.63
CA ASP A 47 134.78 20.04 -204.80
C ASP A 47 134.47 18.85 -203.87
N ILE A 48 134.35 17.64 -204.38
CA ILE A 48 134.30 16.39 -203.62
C ILE A 48 132.98 16.04 -202.92
N ALA A 49 132.93 16.31 -201.60
CA ALA A 49 132.27 15.55 -200.52
C ALA A 49 133.09 14.71 -199.48
N TYR A 50 134.42 14.56 -199.44
CA TYR A 50 135.24 13.84 -198.40
C TYR A 50 134.69 12.64 -197.55
N LEU A 51 134.93 11.36 -197.89
CA LEU A 51 134.25 10.19 -197.24
C LEU A 51 135.06 9.17 -196.44
N ARG A 52 134.48 8.67 -195.35
CA ARG A 52 135.18 7.99 -194.25
C ARG A 52 135.58 6.52 -194.53
N VAL A 53 136.55 6.27 -195.43
CA VAL A 53 137.04 4.91 -195.80
C VAL A 53 137.16 4.00 -194.59
N LYS A 54 137.83 4.50 -193.54
CA LYS A 54 137.89 3.92 -192.20
C LYS A 54 137.83 5.09 -191.23
N PRO A 55 136.98 5.10 -190.21
CA PRO A 55 136.97 6.77 -188.86
C PRO A 55 138.42 7.23 -188.61
N GLY A 56 138.77 8.45 -189.06
CA GLY A 56 140.15 8.95 -189.11
C GLY A 56 140.79 8.97 -190.51
N THR A 57 140.16 8.34 -191.51
CA THR A 57 140.53 8.46 -192.93
C THR A 57 139.27 8.71 -193.75
N TRP A 58 139.14 9.93 -194.25
CA TRP A 58 138.35 10.18 -195.45
C TRP A 58 139.19 9.85 -196.70
N VAL A 59 138.57 9.47 -197.82
CA VAL A 59 138.89 9.97 -199.18
C VAL A 59 138.73 11.48 -199.13
N GLU A 60 137.81 12.17 -199.78
CA GLU A 60 137.26 12.21 -201.14
C GLU A 60 136.37 11.15 -201.84
N LEU A 61 135.19 11.56 -202.39
CA LEU A 61 134.58 11.04 -203.65
C LEU A 61 134.21 12.18 -204.59
N GLY A 62 134.45 11.99 -205.89
CA GLY A 62 134.29 13.01 -206.93
C GLY A 62 135.18 14.25 -206.73
N LYS A 63 136.51 14.16 -206.58
CA LYS A 63 137.50 13.08 -206.83
C LYS A 63 137.36 11.81 -206.00
N ASN A 64 137.59 10.67 -206.63
CA ASN A 64 137.70 9.31 -206.08
C ASN A 64 138.30 9.21 -204.67
N HIS A 65 137.75 8.36 -203.79
CA HIS A 65 138.15 6.98 -203.49
C HIS A 65 139.63 6.71 -203.13
N ASN A 66 140.60 7.49 -203.62
CA ASN A 66 141.86 6.92 -204.15
C ASN A 66 143.12 7.14 -203.28
N GLU A 67 143.28 8.28 -202.61
CA GLU A 67 144.58 8.72 -202.10
C GLU A 67 144.47 9.37 -200.70
N ALA A 68 145.19 8.80 -199.73
CA ALA A 68 145.31 9.29 -198.36
C ALA A 68 146.80 9.63 -198.09
N LYS A 69 147.24 10.88 -197.91
CA LYS A 69 146.56 12.14 -197.53
C LYS A 69 146.07 12.13 -196.07
N ILE A 70 146.20 13.29 -195.41
CA ILE A 70 145.97 13.55 -193.96
C ILE A 70 144.74 12.83 -193.39
N VAL A 71 143.55 13.25 -193.80
CA VAL A 71 142.35 12.41 -193.88
C VAL A 71 141.50 12.38 -192.61
N GLY A 72 141.77 13.18 -191.59
CA GLY A 72 141.14 13.08 -190.28
C GLY A 72 140.02 14.08 -190.00
N TRP A 73 139.57 14.18 -188.74
CA TRP A 73 139.82 13.26 -187.61
C TRP A 73 140.83 13.87 -186.62
N HIS A 74 142.13 13.77 -186.97
CA HIS A 74 143.15 14.71 -186.52
C HIS A 74 142.90 16.11 -187.11
N ASP A 75 142.43 16.14 -188.36
CA ASP A 75 141.96 17.33 -189.07
C ASP A 75 140.49 17.65 -188.71
N VAL A 76 140.20 17.68 -187.39
CA VAL A 76 138.93 17.71 -186.62
C VAL A 76 137.81 18.69 -187.07
N GLN A 77 138.08 19.47 -188.11
CA GLN A 77 137.76 20.89 -188.18
C GLN A 77 138.03 21.47 -189.57
N THR A 78 138.80 20.78 -190.42
CA THR A 78 139.05 21.21 -191.79
C THR A 78 137.89 20.83 -192.73
N LEU A 79 137.01 19.89 -192.32
CA LEU A 79 135.96 19.33 -193.17
C LEU A 79 134.52 19.52 -192.60
N PRO A 80 133.59 20.09 -193.39
CA PRO A 80 132.14 20.28 -193.15
C PRO A 80 131.21 19.08 -192.74
N ARG A 81 130.14 18.83 -193.51
CA ARG A 81 128.84 18.21 -193.13
C ARG A 81 128.49 17.12 -194.15
N ILE A 82 127.28 16.55 -194.21
CA ILE A 82 126.27 16.97 -195.21
C ILE A 82 124.92 16.28 -194.94
N ASN A 83 124.08 16.12 -195.97
CA ASN A 83 122.88 15.30 -196.10
C ASN A 83 121.82 15.33 -195.00
N GLU A 84 121.78 16.47 -194.30
CA GLU A 84 120.59 17.34 -194.21
C GLU A 84 119.97 17.73 -195.61
N GLU A 85 120.24 16.99 -196.70
CA GLU A 85 119.59 17.06 -198.02
C GLU A 85 118.78 15.81 -198.39
N GLU A 86 118.88 14.71 -197.61
CA GLU A 86 118.19 13.44 -197.89
C GLU A 86 116.68 13.54 -197.59
N ALA A 87 115.89 13.26 -198.61
CA ALA A 87 115.17 14.40 -199.17
C ALA A 87 113.75 14.61 -198.69
N VAL A 88 112.96 13.54 -198.60
CA VAL A 88 111.49 13.70 -198.64
C VAL A 88 110.84 13.52 -197.28
N LEU A 89 111.59 13.02 -196.28
CA LEU A 89 111.04 12.60 -195.00
C LEU A 89 110.64 13.77 -194.10
N ASN A 90 111.58 14.63 -193.68
CA ASN A 90 111.25 15.84 -192.89
C ASN A 90 110.18 16.67 -193.58
N ARG A 91 110.34 16.90 -194.90
CA ARG A 91 109.39 17.75 -195.60
C ARG A 91 107.98 17.17 -195.55
N LYS A 92 107.71 15.87 -195.68
CA LYS A 92 106.31 15.39 -195.83
C LYS A 92 105.48 15.35 -194.53
N ASN A 93 105.54 16.46 -193.79
CA ASN A 93 104.44 17.32 -193.38
C ASN A 93 103.22 16.59 -192.72
N ALA A 94 102.60 17.14 -191.68
CA ALA A 94 101.78 18.38 -191.70
C ALA A 94 100.86 18.63 -192.94
N GLN A 95 101.11 18.01 -194.10
CA GLN A 95 100.31 18.04 -195.32
C GLN A 95 99.39 16.86 -195.30
N ASN A 96 99.71 15.74 -194.66
CA ASN A 96 98.75 14.65 -194.53
C ASN A 96 97.86 14.81 -193.28
N VAL A 97 98.20 15.78 -192.42
CA VAL A 97 97.23 16.53 -191.59
C VAL A 97 96.27 17.33 -192.48
N LYS A 98 96.77 18.14 -193.43
CA LYS A 98 95.88 18.95 -194.30
C LYS A 98 95.10 18.14 -195.32
N LYS A 99 95.76 17.24 -196.02
CA LYS A 99 95.30 16.43 -197.14
C LYS A 99 94.67 15.24 -196.43
N ILE A 100 93.42 15.37 -195.95
CA ILE A 100 92.16 15.09 -196.71
C ILE A 100 92.16 13.66 -197.28
N LEU A 101 93.19 12.88 -196.97
CA LEU A 101 93.61 11.64 -197.60
C LEU A 101 92.40 10.73 -197.78
N ILE A 102 92.18 10.29 -199.01
CA ILE A 102 90.86 9.95 -199.52
C ILE A 102 90.63 8.50 -199.08
N LYS A 103 90.17 8.39 -197.83
CA LYS A 103 89.88 7.19 -197.02
C LYS A 103 88.70 7.47 -196.08
N THR A 104 87.58 8.14 -196.42
CA THR A 104 86.95 8.65 -197.67
C THR A 104 86.80 7.69 -198.87
N VAL A 105 87.69 6.72 -199.04
CA VAL A 105 87.61 5.51 -199.90
C VAL A 105 87.89 4.22 -199.09
N GLU A 106 87.91 4.30 -197.75
CA GLU A 106 87.98 3.11 -196.88
C GLU A 106 87.23 3.24 -195.53
N ASN A 107 86.04 3.86 -195.34
CA ASN A 107 84.92 4.32 -196.18
C ASN A 107 84.55 3.43 -197.38
N VAL A 108 83.27 3.22 -197.69
CA VAL A 108 82.82 2.77 -199.04
C VAL A 108 83.30 1.39 -199.53
N LYS A 109 84.22 0.71 -198.81
CA LYS A 109 84.39 -0.75 -198.82
C LYS A 109 83.61 -1.32 -197.63
N GLU A 110 84.19 -2.12 -196.73
CA GLU A 110 83.46 -3.15 -195.98
C GLU A 110 82.39 -2.76 -194.92
N LEU A 111 81.93 -1.51 -194.95
CA LEU A 111 80.50 -1.18 -194.74
C LEU A 111 79.58 -1.92 -195.75
N ASP A 112 80.15 -2.45 -196.84
CA ASP A 112 79.54 -3.39 -197.81
C ASP A 112 78.83 -4.58 -197.16
N ARG A 113 79.54 -5.38 -196.34
CA ARG A 113 79.19 -6.80 -196.23
C ARG A 113 78.28 -7.17 -195.06
N ILE A 114 78.74 -6.99 -193.82
CA ILE A 114 78.10 -7.55 -192.62
C ILE A 114 77.27 -6.50 -191.84
N LEU A 115 77.07 -5.34 -192.48
CA LEU A 115 75.83 -4.58 -192.36
C LEU A 115 74.63 -5.32 -193.04
N LYS A 116 74.83 -6.55 -193.54
CA LYS A 116 73.76 -7.50 -193.87
C LYS A 116 73.88 -8.80 -193.06
N ASN A 117 72.70 -9.29 -192.66
CA ASN A 117 72.38 -10.60 -192.08
C ASN A 117 73.33 -11.00 -190.92
N MET A 118 73.12 -10.54 -189.69
CA MET A 118 71.85 -10.45 -188.90
C MET A 118 71.20 -11.83 -188.64
N LEU A 119 70.41 -11.90 -187.55
CA LEU A 119 69.90 -13.11 -186.86
C LEU A 119 71.06 -13.90 -186.19
N ASP A 120 71.23 -13.83 -184.87
CA ASP A 120 70.31 -14.45 -183.91
C ASP A 120 70.23 -13.68 -182.56
N THR A 121 69.05 -13.55 -181.94
CA THR A 121 68.80 -12.54 -180.87
C THR A 121 67.78 -12.94 -179.79
N ASP A 122 68.05 -13.99 -178.99
CA ASP A 122 67.09 -14.44 -177.94
C ASP A 122 67.64 -14.60 -176.50
N ASN A 123 68.96 -14.79 -176.28
CA ASN A 123 69.45 -15.28 -174.96
C ASN A 123 70.21 -14.27 -174.07
N LEU A 124 70.12 -12.95 -174.32
CA LEU A 124 70.67 -11.93 -173.41
C LEU A 124 69.63 -11.31 -172.46
N GLU A 125 68.33 -11.34 -172.77
CA GLU A 125 67.33 -10.64 -171.96
C GLU A 125 67.07 -11.32 -170.60
N ALA A 126 67.20 -12.63 -170.53
CA ALA A 126 66.95 -13.42 -169.32
C ALA A 126 67.90 -13.08 -168.16
N GLN A 127 69.18 -12.79 -168.45
CA GLN A 127 70.20 -12.59 -167.41
C GLN A 127 70.10 -11.20 -166.74
N VAL A 128 69.70 -10.17 -167.49
CA VAL A 128 69.61 -8.79 -166.99
C VAL A 128 68.40 -8.59 -166.07
N LYS A 129 67.27 -9.25 -166.35
CA LYS A 129 66.05 -9.16 -165.52
C LYS A 129 66.23 -9.72 -164.09
N SER A 130 67.00 -10.79 -163.93
CA SER A 130 67.19 -11.44 -162.62
C SER A 130 68.07 -10.62 -161.66
N ALA A 131 69.18 -10.05 -162.16
CA ALA A 131 70.13 -9.31 -161.32
C ALA A 131 69.54 -8.03 -160.70
N ASN A 132 68.67 -7.31 -161.42
CA ASN A 132 68.12 -6.05 -160.96
C ASN A 132 67.05 -6.22 -159.85
N GLN A 133 66.38 -7.37 -159.80
CA GLN A 133 65.38 -7.68 -158.77
C GLN A 133 66.02 -7.83 -157.38
N ASN A 134 67.09 -8.64 -157.28
CA ASN A 134 67.80 -8.92 -156.03
C ASN A 134 68.40 -7.66 -155.35
N ILE A 135 68.59 -6.56 -156.08
CA ILE A 135 69.08 -5.28 -155.54
C ILE A 135 67.94 -4.46 -154.94
N GLN A 136 66.72 -4.54 -155.49
CA GLN A 136 65.54 -3.87 -154.90
C GLN A 136 65.10 -4.55 -153.60
N ASP A 137 65.14 -5.88 -153.56
CA ASP A 137 64.68 -6.63 -152.37
C ASP A 137 65.58 -6.38 -151.14
N HIS A 138 66.91 -6.32 -151.31
CA HIS A 138 67.83 -5.91 -150.23
C HIS A 138 67.60 -4.46 -149.75
N LYS A 139 67.17 -3.55 -150.63
CA LYS A 139 66.90 -2.16 -150.26
C LYS A 139 65.70 -2.07 -149.31
N LYS A 140 64.70 -2.92 -149.50
CA LYS A 140 63.47 -2.99 -148.68
C LYS A 140 63.77 -3.39 -147.22
N SER A 141 64.58 -4.43 -147.01
CA SER A 141 64.94 -4.92 -145.68
C SER A 141 65.73 -3.91 -144.82
N ILE A 142 66.41 -2.95 -145.46
CA ILE A 142 67.20 -1.93 -144.74
C ILE A 142 66.31 -0.83 -144.12
N ASP A 143 65.18 -0.50 -144.74
CA ASP A 143 64.26 0.52 -144.21
C ASP A 143 63.32 -0.05 -143.13
N GLU A 144 63.02 -1.35 -143.16
CA GLU A 144 62.32 -2.06 -142.08
C GLU A 144 63.14 -2.05 -140.77
N LEU A 145 64.47 -2.22 -140.84
CA LEU A 145 65.35 -2.18 -139.67
C LEU A 145 65.42 -0.81 -138.99
N LYS A 146 65.36 0.30 -139.75
CA LYS A 146 65.31 1.66 -139.18
C LYS A 146 64.03 1.88 -138.37
N THR A 147 62.91 1.32 -138.83
CA THR A 147 61.61 1.45 -138.16
C THR A 147 61.63 0.82 -136.77
N ASN A 148 62.23 -0.37 -136.62
CA ASN A 148 62.38 -1.03 -135.32
C ASN A 148 63.26 -0.26 -134.33
N GLN A 149 64.24 0.52 -134.80
CA GLN A 149 65.08 1.35 -133.92
C GLN A 149 64.28 2.48 -133.26
N GLY A 150 63.25 3.02 -133.93
CA GLY A 150 62.32 3.99 -133.35
C GLY A 150 61.43 3.40 -132.25
N HIS A 151 60.99 2.15 -132.41
CA HIS A 151 60.15 1.47 -131.42
C HIS A 151 60.87 1.24 -130.08
N MET A 152 62.19 0.99 -130.09
CA MET A 152 62.98 0.87 -128.85
C MET A 152 63.02 2.17 -128.03
N TRP A 153 63.09 3.34 -128.68
CA TRP A 153 63.11 4.63 -127.98
C TRP A 153 61.81 4.90 -127.21
N GLY A 154 60.66 4.46 -127.73
CA GLY A 154 59.38 4.53 -127.02
C GLY A 154 59.36 3.70 -125.73
N LEU A 155 59.98 2.51 -125.74
CA LEU A 155 60.03 1.62 -124.57
C LEU A 155 60.92 2.19 -123.45
N PHE A 156 62.06 2.80 -123.76
CA PHE A 156 62.89 3.46 -122.74
C PHE A 156 62.16 4.60 -122.01
N GLY A 157 61.33 5.38 -122.71
CA GLY A 157 60.50 6.43 -122.09
C GLY A 157 59.42 5.90 -121.14
N ALA A 158 58.90 4.70 -121.38
CA ALA A 158 57.92 4.05 -120.50
C ALA A 158 58.54 3.58 -119.17
N VAL A 159 59.75 3.03 -119.20
CA VAL A 159 60.47 2.54 -118.01
C VAL A 159 60.76 3.68 -117.02
N ALA A 160 61.25 4.83 -117.52
CA ALA A 160 61.57 5.98 -116.69
C ALA A 160 60.36 6.51 -115.88
N ASN A 161 59.17 6.53 -116.50
CA ASN A 161 57.93 6.98 -115.83
C ASN A 161 57.47 6.07 -114.68
N ASN A 162 57.76 4.76 -114.74
CA ASN A 162 57.40 3.85 -113.66
C ASN A 162 58.37 3.96 -112.47
N ALA A 163 59.65 4.26 -112.70
CA ALA A 163 60.60 4.55 -111.62
C ALA A 163 60.17 5.75 -110.77
N ALA A 164 59.68 6.82 -111.40
CA ALA A 164 59.15 7.99 -110.70
C ALA A 164 57.93 7.68 -109.81
N LYS A 165 57.03 6.79 -110.26
CA LYS A 165 55.88 6.34 -109.47
C LYS A 165 56.29 5.52 -108.24
N ALA A 166 57.29 4.65 -108.37
CA ALA A 166 57.80 3.85 -107.26
C ALA A 166 58.33 4.73 -106.11
N ASN A 167 59.04 5.81 -106.44
CA ASN A 167 59.60 6.73 -105.45
C ASN A 167 58.51 7.46 -104.62
N ASN A 168 57.42 7.89 -105.28
CA ASN A 168 56.28 8.51 -104.58
C ASN A 168 55.55 7.53 -103.64
N ASN A 169 55.52 6.23 -103.95
CA ASN A 169 54.93 5.22 -103.07
C ASN A 169 55.77 5.03 -101.78
N ALA A 170 57.10 5.04 -101.87
CA ALA A 170 57.98 4.95 -100.70
C ALA A 170 57.74 6.12 -99.72
N ALA A 171 57.58 7.34 -100.23
CA ALA A 171 57.27 8.53 -99.42
C ALA A 171 55.91 8.45 -98.70
N ASN A 172 54.94 7.69 -99.23
CA ASN A 172 53.65 7.47 -98.57
C ASN A 172 53.72 6.40 -97.46
N VAL A 173 54.56 5.37 -97.61
CA VAL A 173 54.79 4.35 -96.56
C VAL A 173 55.38 5.02 -95.30
N ALA A 174 56.41 5.86 -95.45
CA ALA A 174 57.02 6.58 -94.32
C ALA A 174 56.05 7.49 -93.55
N ARG A 175 54.96 7.97 -94.20
CA ARG A 175 53.88 8.74 -93.54
C ARG A 175 52.87 7.88 -92.79
N LEU A 176 52.72 6.61 -93.15
CA LEU A 176 51.89 5.65 -92.43
C LEU A 176 52.63 5.12 -91.18
N ASP A 177 53.94 4.93 -91.29
CA ASP A 177 54.84 4.54 -90.19
C ASP A 177 54.73 5.55 -89.03
N ALA A 178 55.05 6.82 -89.30
CA ALA A 178 54.96 7.92 -88.33
C ALA A 178 53.53 8.25 -87.84
N LYS A 179 52.48 7.70 -88.49
CA LYS A 179 51.11 7.73 -87.97
C LYS A 179 50.86 6.57 -87.00
N THR A 180 51.46 5.41 -87.25
CA THR A 180 51.32 4.21 -86.42
C THR A 180 51.99 4.39 -85.07
N ASP A 181 53.20 4.99 -85.03
CA ASP A 181 53.90 5.35 -83.79
C ASP A 181 53.02 6.24 -82.88
N LYS A 182 52.33 7.22 -83.45
CA LYS A 182 51.43 8.11 -82.71
C LYS A 182 50.16 7.45 -82.20
N MET A 183 49.74 6.32 -82.77
CA MET A 183 48.64 5.52 -82.20
C MET A 183 49.16 4.70 -81.00
N LEU A 184 50.35 4.10 -81.11
CA LEU A 184 51.01 3.40 -80.00
C LEU A 184 51.28 4.33 -78.79
N GLU A 185 51.73 5.56 -79.03
CA GLU A 185 51.88 6.59 -77.99
C GLU A 185 50.53 6.92 -77.32
N ASN A 186 49.45 7.03 -78.11
CA ASN A 186 48.11 7.29 -77.58
C ASN A 186 47.59 6.12 -76.73
N ASP A 187 47.76 4.88 -77.18
CA ASP A 187 47.31 3.68 -76.47
C ASP A 187 48.08 3.48 -75.14
N GLN A 188 49.37 3.81 -75.10
CA GLN A 188 50.16 3.82 -73.85
C GLN A 188 49.64 4.86 -72.84
N ASN A 189 49.29 6.07 -73.31
CA ASN A 189 48.67 7.10 -72.49
C ASN A 189 47.28 6.65 -71.98
N LEU A 190 46.48 5.99 -72.82
CA LEU A 190 45.17 5.45 -72.48
C LEU A 190 45.27 4.34 -71.40
N MET A 191 46.20 3.40 -71.55
CA MET A 191 46.48 2.35 -70.56
C MET A 191 46.98 2.94 -69.23
N THR A 192 47.78 4.01 -69.27
CA THR A 192 48.22 4.73 -68.08
C THR A 192 47.04 5.40 -67.36
N GLY A 193 46.14 6.03 -68.11
CA GLY A 193 44.89 6.60 -67.58
C GLY A 193 43.97 5.55 -66.95
N LEU A 194 43.82 4.39 -67.59
CA LEU A 194 43.02 3.28 -67.07
C LEU A 194 43.59 2.69 -65.77
N ASN A 195 44.92 2.53 -65.68
CA ASN A 195 45.58 2.07 -64.46
C ASN A 195 45.40 3.07 -63.30
N ASN A 196 45.51 4.38 -63.57
CA ASN A 196 45.26 5.41 -62.57
C ASN A 196 43.79 5.39 -62.10
N LEU A 197 42.82 5.28 -63.02
CA LEU A 197 41.40 5.18 -62.69
C LEU A 197 41.07 3.92 -61.87
N ALA A 198 41.70 2.79 -62.17
CA ALA A 198 41.57 1.57 -61.37
C ALA A 198 42.12 1.76 -59.94
N ALA A 199 43.28 2.40 -59.79
CA ALA A 199 43.85 2.72 -58.49
C ALA A 199 42.99 3.72 -57.69
N GLU A 200 42.43 4.75 -58.34
CA GLU A 200 41.49 5.68 -57.70
C GLU A 200 40.19 4.98 -57.28
N THR A 201 39.70 4.04 -58.09
CA THR A 201 38.49 3.24 -57.80
C THR A 201 38.70 2.33 -56.58
N ALA A 202 39.83 1.62 -56.52
CA ALA A 202 40.20 0.79 -55.36
C ALA A 202 40.36 1.66 -54.09
N ASN A 203 41.03 2.81 -54.19
CA ASN A 203 41.13 3.77 -53.10
C ASN A 203 39.77 4.39 -52.73
N GLY A 204 38.82 4.48 -53.67
CA GLY A 204 37.42 4.83 -53.41
C GLY A 204 36.74 3.77 -52.56
N PHE A 205 36.84 2.49 -52.97
CA PHE A 205 36.25 1.34 -52.28
C PHE A 205 36.75 1.22 -50.83
N ASN A 206 38.07 1.26 -50.63
CA ASN A 206 38.69 1.22 -49.29
C ASN A 206 38.22 2.38 -48.38
N ARG A 207 37.94 3.57 -48.96
CA ARG A 207 37.39 4.73 -48.23
C ARG A 207 35.90 4.62 -47.93
N VAL A 208 35.15 3.79 -48.66
CA VAL A 208 33.75 3.45 -48.34
C VAL A 208 33.71 2.37 -47.26
N GLU A 209 34.52 1.32 -47.37
CA GLU A 209 34.60 0.24 -46.38
C GLU A 209 35.02 0.76 -44.99
N ALA A 210 36.06 1.60 -44.93
CA ALA A 210 36.50 2.25 -43.69
C ALA A 210 35.48 3.27 -43.12
N LYS A 211 34.47 3.69 -43.90
CA LYS A 211 33.29 4.42 -43.40
C LYS A 211 32.20 3.47 -42.90
N ASN A 212 31.98 2.34 -43.57
CA ASN A 212 30.99 1.35 -43.19
C ASN A 212 31.31 0.75 -41.81
N GLN A 213 32.57 0.34 -41.59
CA GLN A 213 33.05 -0.15 -40.29
C GLN A 213 32.86 0.89 -39.16
N LYS A 214 32.97 2.18 -39.45
CA LYS A 214 32.69 3.27 -38.48
C LYS A 214 31.20 3.48 -38.24
N LEU A 215 30.35 3.24 -39.25
CA LEU A 215 28.90 3.26 -39.07
C LEU A 215 28.42 2.05 -38.27
N GLU A 216 28.95 0.85 -38.53
CA GLU A 216 28.70 -0.37 -37.75
C GLU A 216 29.08 -0.18 -36.27
N GLN A 217 30.28 0.36 -35.99
CA GLN A 217 30.68 0.75 -34.63
C GLN A 217 29.76 1.83 -34.04
N GLY A 218 29.30 2.79 -34.85
CA GLY A 218 28.34 3.82 -34.43
C GLY A 218 26.98 3.24 -34.04
N VAL A 219 26.48 2.27 -34.81
CA VAL A 219 25.23 1.54 -34.54
C VAL A 219 25.35 0.72 -33.26
N ALA A 220 26.39 -0.10 -33.10
CA ALA A 220 26.59 -0.89 -31.88
C ALA A 220 26.69 -0.01 -30.60
N ASN A 221 27.31 1.16 -30.69
CA ASN A 221 27.34 2.14 -29.60
C ASN A 221 25.99 2.82 -29.33
N LEU A 222 25.09 2.88 -30.32
CA LEU A 222 23.71 3.36 -30.14
C LEU A 222 22.82 2.25 -29.57
N GLU A 223 22.96 1.00 -30.02
CA GLU A 223 22.24 -0.16 -29.50
C GLU A 223 22.50 -0.34 -28.00
N GLY A 224 23.77 -0.35 -27.55
CA GLY A 224 24.09 -0.41 -26.13
C GLY A 224 23.60 0.79 -25.31
N ARG A 225 23.43 1.97 -25.93
CA ARG A 225 22.80 3.14 -25.29
C ARG A 225 21.28 3.03 -25.22
N VAL A 226 20.64 2.43 -26.21
CA VAL A 226 19.21 2.10 -26.17
C VAL A 226 18.96 1.08 -25.08
N GLU A 227 19.72 -0.01 -25.02
CA GLU A 227 19.59 -1.04 -23.97
C GLU A 227 19.75 -0.45 -22.55
N MET A 228 20.77 0.38 -22.31
CA MET A 228 20.92 1.09 -21.03
C MET A 228 19.74 2.02 -20.72
N THR A 229 19.09 2.60 -21.74
CA THR A 229 17.91 3.46 -21.58
C THR A 229 16.66 2.63 -21.26
N GLU A 230 16.46 1.50 -21.95
CA GLU A 230 15.37 0.55 -21.70
C GLU A 230 15.46 -0.06 -20.30
N GLN A 231 16.66 -0.47 -19.87
CA GLN A 231 16.93 -0.87 -18.48
C GLN A 231 16.74 0.30 -17.48
N GLY A 232 16.83 1.55 -17.93
CA GLY A 232 16.52 2.73 -17.12
C GLY A 232 15.02 2.92 -16.95
N VAL A 233 14.26 2.83 -18.05
CA VAL A 233 12.80 2.90 -18.06
C VAL A 233 12.18 1.78 -17.22
N ALA A 234 12.61 0.52 -17.41
CA ALA A 234 12.09 -0.60 -16.63
C ALA A 234 12.33 -0.46 -15.11
N ARG A 235 13.42 0.21 -14.69
CA ARG A 235 13.67 0.55 -13.27
C ARG A 235 12.73 1.66 -12.78
N LEU A 236 12.41 2.64 -13.61
CA LEU A 236 11.45 3.70 -13.29
C LEU A 236 10.01 3.17 -13.22
N ASP A 237 9.61 2.28 -14.13
CA ASP A 237 8.30 1.65 -14.11
C ASP A 237 8.06 0.87 -12.81
N GLY A 238 9.04 0.05 -12.39
CA GLY A 238 8.99 -0.63 -11.10
C GLY A 238 8.97 0.31 -9.88
N GLN A 239 9.63 1.46 -9.95
CA GLN A 239 9.53 2.51 -8.92
C GLN A 239 8.14 3.16 -8.88
N VAL A 240 7.53 3.40 -10.05
CA VAL A 240 6.16 3.93 -10.16
C VAL A 240 5.13 2.91 -9.66
N GLU A 241 5.31 1.63 -9.94
CA GLU A 241 4.45 0.55 -9.43
C GLU A 241 4.52 0.46 -7.89
N MET A 242 5.72 0.46 -7.30
CA MET A 242 5.88 0.52 -5.84
C MET A 242 5.29 1.80 -5.24
N ALA A 243 5.45 2.95 -5.89
CA ALA A 243 4.85 4.21 -5.42
C ALA A 243 3.32 4.17 -5.45
N ASN A 244 2.72 3.60 -6.51
CA ASN A 244 1.28 3.39 -6.60
C ASN A 244 0.77 2.46 -5.50
N GLN A 245 1.46 1.35 -5.21
CA GLN A 245 1.10 0.44 -4.13
C GLN A 245 1.12 1.15 -2.76
N ASN A 246 2.20 1.87 -2.45
CA ASN A 246 2.30 2.68 -1.22
C ASN A 246 1.17 3.71 -1.10
N ILE A 247 0.75 4.34 -2.20
CA ILE A 247 -0.39 5.28 -2.22
C ILE A 247 -1.71 4.57 -1.90
N GLN A 248 -1.95 3.34 -2.41
CA GLN A 248 -3.15 2.58 -2.06
C GLN A 248 -3.15 2.13 -0.61
N ASP A 249 -2.00 1.75 -0.05
CA ASP A 249 -1.91 1.33 1.36
C ASP A 249 -2.06 2.53 2.32
N HIS A 250 -1.45 3.68 2.01
CA HIS A 250 -1.73 4.94 2.73
C HIS A 250 -3.22 5.32 2.66
N LYS A 251 -3.89 5.09 1.53
CA LYS A 251 -5.33 5.35 1.38
C LYS A 251 -6.16 4.46 2.31
N LYS A 252 -5.84 3.18 2.44
CA LYS A 252 -6.47 2.26 3.43
C LYS A 252 -6.29 2.80 4.85
N SER A 253 -5.05 3.15 5.24
CA SER A 253 -4.77 3.70 6.57
C SER A 253 -5.51 5.01 6.85
N ILE A 254 -5.71 5.87 5.83
CA ILE A 254 -6.53 7.08 5.95
C ILE A 254 -8.01 6.75 6.20
N ASP A 255 -8.56 5.71 5.56
CA ASP A 255 -9.96 5.29 5.75
C ASP A 255 -10.17 4.56 7.10
N GLU A 256 -9.16 3.83 7.59
CA GLU A 256 -9.09 3.33 8.97
C GLU A 256 -9.06 4.48 10.00
N LEU A 257 -8.26 5.51 9.77
CA LEU A 257 -8.20 6.69 10.64
C LEU A 257 -9.53 7.46 10.70
N LYS A 258 -10.26 7.58 9.58
CA LYS A 258 -11.64 8.13 9.57
C LYS A 258 -12.60 7.27 10.40
N THR A 259 -12.48 5.95 10.30
CA THR A 259 -13.31 5.00 11.06
C THR A 259 -13.04 5.13 12.56
N ASN A 260 -11.76 5.21 12.95
CA ASN A 260 -11.35 5.50 14.33
C ASN A 260 -11.82 6.88 14.82
N GLN A 261 -11.83 7.90 13.97
CA GLN A 261 -12.41 9.21 14.29
C GLN A 261 -13.92 9.11 14.57
N GLY A 262 -14.66 8.31 13.80
CA GLY A 262 -16.07 8.00 14.05
C GLY A 262 -16.29 7.30 15.41
N HIS A 263 -15.44 6.31 15.74
CA HIS A 263 -15.48 5.66 17.05
C HIS A 263 -15.17 6.63 18.20
N MET A 264 -14.20 7.54 18.05
CA MET A 264 -13.92 8.58 19.05
C MET A 264 -15.12 9.52 19.26
N TRP A 265 -15.81 9.93 18.19
CA TRP A 265 -17.06 10.70 18.32
C TRP A 265 -18.16 9.95 19.07
N GLY A 266 -18.32 8.64 18.82
CA GLY A 266 -19.22 7.78 19.59
C GLY A 266 -18.87 7.73 21.08
N LEU A 267 -17.57 7.60 21.40
CA LEU A 267 -17.07 7.63 22.78
C LEU A 267 -17.29 8.98 23.47
N PHE A 268 -17.03 10.11 22.79
CA PHE A 268 -17.34 11.44 23.33
C PHE A 268 -18.84 11.61 23.62
N GLY A 269 -19.71 11.11 22.73
CA GLY A 269 -21.16 11.06 22.97
C GLY A 269 -21.54 10.20 24.18
N ALA A 270 -20.90 9.04 24.38
CA ALA A 270 -21.12 8.19 25.56
C ALA A 270 -20.65 8.86 26.86
N VAL A 271 -19.49 9.54 26.84
CA VAL A 271 -18.97 10.32 27.97
C VAL A 271 -19.90 11.48 28.33
N ALA A 272 -20.38 12.24 27.36
CA ALA A 272 -21.33 13.34 27.58
C ALA A 272 -22.66 12.84 28.20
N ASN A 273 -23.20 11.72 27.70
CA ASN A 273 -24.38 11.08 28.28
C ASN A 273 -24.16 10.60 29.72
N ASN A 274 -22.97 10.09 30.04
CA ASN A 274 -22.65 9.67 31.41
C ASN A 274 -22.40 10.86 32.35
N ALA A 275 -21.85 11.98 31.87
CA ALA A 275 -21.76 13.23 32.62
C ALA A 275 -23.15 13.80 32.95
N ALA A 276 -24.11 13.76 32.00
CA ALA A 276 -25.49 14.14 32.24
C ALA A 276 -26.18 13.26 33.30
N LYS A 277 -25.96 11.93 33.26
CA LYS A 277 -26.43 11.00 34.32
C LYS A 277 -25.80 11.32 35.67
N ALA A 278 -24.50 11.61 35.72
CA ALA A 278 -23.81 11.98 36.96
C ALA A 278 -24.38 13.27 37.58
N ASN A 279 -24.70 14.27 36.76
CA ASN A 279 -25.35 15.51 37.21
C ASN A 279 -26.76 15.24 37.76
N ASN A 280 -27.55 14.40 37.11
CA ASN A 280 -28.86 13.98 37.61
C ASN A 280 -28.75 13.20 38.94
N ASN A 281 -27.71 12.37 39.09
CA ASN A 281 -27.44 11.66 40.34
C ASN A 281 -27.04 12.63 41.46
N ALA A 282 -26.20 13.63 41.19
CA ALA A 282 -25.84 14.67 42.15
C ALA A 282 -27.08 15.48 42.61
N ALA A 283 -27.97 15.84 41.68
CA ALA A 283 -29.25 16.48 42.02
C ALA A 283 -30.17 15.59 42.86
N ASN A 284 -30.13 14.26 42.68
CA ASN A 284 -30.86 13.32 43.53
C ASN A 284 -30.20 13.13 44.91
N VAL A 285 -28.88 13.15 45.01
CA VAL A 285 -28.17 13.17 46.30
C VAL A 285 -28.54 14.42 47.11
N ALA A 286 -28.50 15.61 46.51
CA ALA A 286 -28.91 16.86 47.18
C ALA A 286 -30.37 16.85 47.67
N ARG A 287 -31.27 16.13 46.98
CA ARG A 287 -32.67 15.91 47.43
C ARG A 287 -32.78 14.92 48.61
N LEU A 288 -31.88 13.95 48.70
CA LEU A 288 -31.81 13.02 49.84
C LEU A 288 -31.17 13.69 51.06
N ASP A 289 -30.18 14.55 50.84
CA ASP A 289 -29.52 15.37 51.86
C ASP A 289 -30.54 16.28 52.56
N ALA A 290 -31.23 17.12 51.78
CA ALA A 290 -32.30 18.00 52.27
C ALA A 290 -33.56 17.27 52.82
N LYS A 291 -33.68 15.95 52.58
CA LYS A 291 -34.68 15.10 53.27
C LYS A 291 -34.14 14.60 54.61
N THR A 292 -32.85 14.30 54.69
CA THR A 292 -32.16 13.85 55.91
C THR A 292 -32.13 14.97 56.95
N ASP A 293 -31.84 16.21 56.54
CA ASP A 293 -31.93 17.40 57.40
C ASP A 293 -33.30 17.51 58.08
N LYS A 294 -34.39 17.36 57.30
CA LYS A 294 -35.77 17.42 57.82
C LYS A 294 -36.13 16.26 58.74
N MET A 295 -35.51 15.10 58.56
CA MET A 295 -35.65 13.98 59.51
C MET A 295 -34.90 14.29 60.81
N LEU A 296 -33.70 14.85 60.75
CA LEU A 296 -32.95 15.29 61.93
C LEU A 296 -33.67 16.40 62.71
N GLU A 297 -34.27 17.37 62.01
CA GLU A 297 -35.12 18.41 62.61
C GLU A 297 -36.36 17.80 63.30
N ASN A 298 -37.03 16.85 62.64
CA ASN A 298 -38.16 16.13 63.22
C ASN A 298 -37.75 15.35 64.49
N ASP A 299 -36.62 14.66 64.46
CA ASP A 299 -36.14 13.87 65.59
C ASP A 299 -35.69 14.75 66.77
N GLN A 300 -35.12 15.93 66.52
CA GLN A 300 -34.87 16.94 67.55
C GLN A 300 -36.16 17.46 68.20
N ASN A 301 -37.21 17.68 67.41
CA ASN A 301 -38.53 18.07 67.90
C ASN A 301 -39.17 16.94 68.74
N LEU A 302 -39.11 15.68 68.28
CA LEU A 302 -39.58 14.51 69.03
C LEU A 302 -38.82 14.34 70.36
N MET A 303 -37.49 14.48 70.37
CA MET A 303 -36.68 14.42 71.59
C MET A 303 -37.00 15.55 72.57
N THR A 304 -37.39 16.72 72.09
CA THR A 304 -37.85 17.84 72.92
C THR A 304 -39.23 17.57 73.52
N GLY A 305 -40.13 16.96 72.75
CA GLY A 305 -41.42 16.46 73.24
C GLY A 305 -41.26 15.37 74.31
N LEU A 306 -40.39 14.38 74.09
CA LEU A 306 -40.11 13.31 75.04
C LEU A 306 -39.53 13.81 76.37
N LYS A 307 -38.59 14.77 76.33
CA LYS A 307 -38.09 15.44 77.56
C LYS A 307 -39.19 16.15 78.33
N SER A 308 -40.10 16.82 77.61
CA SER A 308 -41.24 17.54 78.21
C SER A 308 -42.25 16.58 78.85
N LEU A 309 -42.53 15.45 78.19
CA LEU A 309 -43.38 14.39 78.71
C LEU A 309 -42.77 13.76 79.97
N ALA A 310 -41.48 13.41 79.95
CA ALA A 310 -40.79 12.87 81.11
C ALA A 310 -40.87 13.79 82.33
N ALA A 311 -40.66 15.09 82.15
CA ALA A 311 -40.74 16.07 83.23
C ALA A 311 -42.16 16.22 83.83
N GLU A 312 -43.23 16.12 83.02
CA GLU A 312 -44.60 16.10 83.57
C GLU A 312 -44.97 14.74 84.18
N THR A 313 -44.42 13.63 83.68
CA THR A 313 -44.53 12.30 84.32
C THR A 313 -43.88 12.30 85.70
N GLU A 314 -42.68 12.88 85.85
CA GLU A 314 -41.99 13.07 87.14
C GLU A 314 -42.83 13.91 88.11
N LYS A 315 -43.35 15.06 87.67
CA LYS A 315 -44.34 15.86 88.43
C LYS A 315 -45.58 15.04 88.79
N GLY A 316 -46.03 14.12 87.92
CA GLY A 316 -47.10 13.18 88.16
C GLY A 316 -46.81 12.22 89.32
N PHE A 317 -45.65 11.56 89.30
CA PHE A 317 -45.19 10.68 90.38
C PHE A 317 -45.07 11.43 91.71
N ASN A 318 -44.42 12.60 91.72
CA ASN A 318 -44.23 13.38 92.95
C ASN A 318 -45.59 13.84 93.55
N ARG A 319 -46.60 14.11 92.73
CA ARG A 319 -47.99 14.39 93.17
C ARG A 319 -48.71 13.15 93.74
N VAL A 320 -48.36 11.94 93.30
CA VAL A 320 -48.92 10.67 93.80
C VAL A 320 -48.23 10.27 95.10
N GLU A 321 -46.90 10.36 95.17
CA GLU A 321 -46.13 10.10 96.39
C GLU A 321 -46.58 11.00 97.55
N ALA A 322 -46.71 12.31 97.31
CA ALA A 322 -47.22 13.27 98.29
C ALA A 322 -48.72 13.06 98.68
N LYS A 323 -49.46 12.22 97.94
CA LYS A 323 -50.79 11.74 98.35
C LYS A 323 -50.68 10.46 99.19
N ASN A 324 -49.82 9.51 98.80
CA ASN A 324 -49.59 8.28 99.57
C ASN A 324 -49.07 8.59 100.97
N GLN A 325 -48.07 9.46 101.11
CA GLN A 325 -47.56 9.91 102.42
C GLN A 325 -48.66 10.50 103.32
N LYS A 326 -49.66 11.19 102.73
CA LYS A 326 -50.83 11.71 103.47
C LYS A 326 -51.86 10.63 103.82
N LEU A 327 -52.01 9.61 102.98
CA LEU A 327 -52.86 8.46 103.27
C LEU A 327 -52.24 7.58 104.36
N GLU A 328 -50.93 7.36 104.34
CA GLU A 328 -50.17 6.65 105.38
C GLU A 328 -50.29 7.35 106.74
N GLN A 329 -50.11 8.69 106.77
CA GLN A 329 -50.41 9.50 107.96
C GLN A 329 -51.89 9.39 108.38
N GLY A 330 -52.82 9.35 107.42
CA GLY A 330 -54.25 9.16 107.67
C GLY A 330 -54.58 7.81 108.33
N VAL A 331 -53.95 6.72 107.86
CA VAL A 331 -54.09 5.37 108.42
C VAL A 331 -53.50 5.31 109.83
N ALA A 332 -52.27 5.80 110.06
CA ALA A 332 -51.67 5.82 111.39
C ALA A 332 -52.52 6.61 112.43
N ASN A 333 -53.17 7.71 111.99
CA ASN A 333 -54.13 8.46 112.82
C ASN A 333 -55.46 7.71 113.06
N LEU A 334 -55.84 6.79 112.18
CA LEU A 334 -57.00 5.91 112.39
C LEU A 334 -56.64 4.75 113.33
N ASP A 335 -55.48 4.13 113.18
CA ASP A 335 -55.01 3.03 114.03
C ASP A 335 -54.95 3.46 115.50
N GLY A 336 -54.35 4.62 115.80
CA GLY A 336 -54.34 5.17 117.16
C GLY A 336 -55.73 5.53 117.71
N ARG A 337 -56.71 5.82 116.83
CA ARG A 337 -58.12 6.00 117.23
C ARG A 337 -58.84 4.68 117.48
N VAL A 338 -58.52 3.63 116.72
CA VAL A 338 -59.01 2.27 116.97
C VAL A 338 -58.47 1.77 118.31
N GLU A 339 -57.17 1.90 118.57
CA GLU A 339 -56.55 1.49 119.83
C GLU A 339 -57.19 2.19 121.05
N MET A 340 -57.38 3.52 120.99
CA MET A 340 -58.11 4.24 122.04
C MET A 340 -59.56 3.76 122.23
N THR A 341 -60.21 3.31 121.15
CA THR A 341 -61.59 2.79 121.19
C THR A 341 -61.62 1.39 121.81
N GLU A 342 -60.68 0.51 121.46
CA GLU A 342 -60.51 -0.82 122.03
C GLU A 342 -60.19 -0.76 123.52
N GLN A 343 -59.26 0.12 123.93
CA GLN A 343 -59.01 0.43 125.34
C GLN A 343 -60.27 0.95 126.05
N GLY A 344 -61.10 1.75 125.38
CA GLY A 344 -62.39 2.23 125.88
C GLY A 344 -63.39 1.10 126.09
N VAL A 345 -63.53 0.17 125.13
CA VAL A 345 -64.39 -1.01 125.23
C VAL A 345 -63.92 -1.95 126.34
N ALA A 346 -62.61 -2.20 126.47
CA ALA A 346 -62.06 -3.01 127.56
C ALA A 346 -62.40 -2.43 128.95
N ARG A 347 -62.33 -1.10 129.12
CA ARG A 347 -62.75 -0.41 130.36
C ARG A 347 -64.26 -0.50 130.60
N LEU A 348 -65.09 -0.52 129.55
CA LEU A 348 -66.54 -0.73 129.67
C LEU A 348 -66.86 -2.17 130.09
N ASN A 349 -66.20 -3.17 129.50
CA ASN A 349 -66.39 -4.58 129.85
C ASN A 349 -66.12 -4.83 131.35
N GLY A 350 -64.99 -4.34 131.89
CA GLY A 350 -64.69 -4.45 133.32
C GLY A 350 -65.68 -3.70 134.23
N ARG A 351 -66.31 -2.62 133.74
CA ARG A 351 -67.41 -1.94 134.46
C ARG A 351 -68.72 -2.73 134.42
N VAL A 352 -69.02 -3.41 133.32
CA VAL A 352 -70.18 -4.31 133.19
C VAL A 352 -70.02 -5.48 134.15
N GLU A 353 -68.88 -6.17 134.13
CA GLU A 353 -68.59 -7.29 135.03
C GLU A 353 -68.72 -6.90 136.52
N MET A 354 -68.14 -5.76 136.93
CA MET A 354 -68.29 -5.22 138.28
C MET A 354 -69.76 -4.89 138.63
N THR A 355 -70.57 -4.50 137.65
CA THR A 355 -72.01 -4.22 137.83
C THR A 355 -72.80 -5.52 137.97
N GLU A 356 -72.51 -6.54 137.16
CA GLU A 356 -73.12 -7.88 137.22
C GLU A 356 -72.80 -8.57 138.57
N GLN A 357 -71.55 -8.50 139.02
CA GLN A 357 -71.17 -8.94 140.37
C GLN A 357 -71.91 -8.16 141.47
N GLY A 358 -72.22 -6.87 141.24
CA GLY A 358 -73.02 -6.04 142.12
C GLY A 358 -74.49 -6.49 142.17
N VAL A 359 -75.09 -6.76 141.02
CA VAL A 359 -76.45 -7.28 140.89
C VAL A 359 -76.59 -8.66 141.53
N ALA A 360 -75.63 -9.57 141.34
CA ALA A 360 -75.62 -10.88 142.00
C ALA A 360 -75.55 -10.78 143.54
N LYS A 361 -74.80 -9.81 144.08
CA LYS A 361 -74.77 -9.51 145.52
C LYS A 361 -76.09 -8.91 146.02
N LEU A 362 -76.82 -8.17 145.20
CA LEU A 362 -78.15 -7.65 145.53
C LEU A 362 -79.22 -8.76 145.48
N ASP A 363 -79.21 -9.63 144.48
CA ASP A 363 -80.08 -10.81 144.38
C ASP A 363 -79.96 -11.71 145.63
N GLY A 364 -78.72 -12.03 146.06
CA GLY A 364 -78.49 -12.78 147.31
C GLY A 364 -79.04 -12.07 148.56
N ARG A 365 -78.93 -10.74 148.63
CA ARG A 365 -79.51 -9.93 149.73
C ARG A 365 -81.04 -9.88 149.69
N VAL A 366 -81.64 -9.83 148.50
CA VAL A 366 -83.10 -9.89 148.31
C VAL A 366 -83.62 -11.25 148.79
N LYS A 367 -83.02 -12.36 148.35
CA LYS A 367 -83.40 -13.72 148.79
C LYS A 367 -83.31 -13.91 150.30
N MET A 368 -82.25 -13.41 150.95
CA MET A 368 -82.15 -13.40 152.42
C MET A 368 -83.23 -12.54 153.09
N THR A 369 -83.65 -11.44 152.46
CA THR A 369 -84.72 -10.56 152.95
C THR A 369 -86.09 -11.21 152.79
N GLU A 370 -86.37 -11.84 151.65
CA GLU A 370 -87.60 -12.62 151.38
C GLU A 370 -87.76 -13.77 152.38
N GLN A 371 -86.69 -14.53 152.64
CA GLN A 371 -86.67 -15.54 153.70
C GLN A 371 -86.91 -14.91 155.08
N GLY A 372 -86.33 -13.75 155.37
CA GLY A 372 -86.58 -13.00 156.60
C GLY A 372 -88.06 -12.62 156.78
N VAL A 373 -88.70 -12.11 155.71
CA VAL A 373 -90.12 -11.74 155.69
C VAL A 373 -91.01 -12.98 155.84
N ALA A 374 -90.71 -14.09 155.17
CA ALA A 374 -91.45 -15.35 155.33
C ALA A 374 -91.37 -15.89 156.78
N ASN A 375 -90.18 -15.85 157.39
CA ASN A 375 -89.98 -16.22 158.80
C ASN A 375 -90.73 -15.29 159.77
N LEU A 376 -90.82 -13.99 159.46
CA LEU A 376 -91.65 -13.05 160.23
C LEU A 376 -93.14 -13.37 160.07
N GLY A 377 -93.61 -13.70 158.86
CA GLY A 377 -94.99 -14.13 158.61
C GLY A 377 -95.41 -15.32 159.47
N GLY A 378 -94.62 -16.40 159.49
CA GLY A 378 -94.90 -17.57 160.34
C GLY A 378 -94.84 -17.26 161.85
N ARG A 379 -94.04 -16.27 162.27
CA ARG A 379 -94.02 -15.78 163.66
C ARG A 379 -95.28 -14.96 164.01
N VAL A 380 -95.78 -14.16 163.06
CA VAL A 380 -97.04 -13.40 163.21
C VAL A 380 -98.21 -14.38 163.29
N GLU A 381 -98.33 -15.31 162.35
CA GLU A 381 -99.40 -16.33 162.33
C GLU A 381 -99.45 -17.15 163.64
N LYS A 382 -98.28 -17.55 164.18
CA LYS A 382 -98.19 -18.22 165.48
C LYS A 382 -98.63 -17.32 166.64
N THR A 383 -98.34 -16.01 166.57
CA THR A 383 -98.74 -15.03 167.58
C THR A 383 -100.25 -14.78 167.53
N GLU A 384 -100.84 -14.68 166.34
CA GLU A 384 -102.29 -14.58 166.12
C GLU A 384 -103.02 -15.81 166.67
N LYS A 385 -102.53 -17.02 166.40
CA LYS A 385 -103.07 -18.27 166.98
C LYS A 385 -102.97 -18.30 168.51
N ASN A 386 -101.87 -17.82 169.09
CA ASN A 386 -101.76 -17.67 170.55
C ASN A 386 -102.79 -16.68 171.11
N ILE A 387 -102.97 -15.52 170.48
CA ILE A 387 -103.96 -14.50 170.88
C ILE A 387 -105.39 -15.06 170.77
N ALA A 388 -105.72 -15.73 169.66
CA ALA A 388 -107.01 -16.39 169.46
C ALA A 388 -107.29 -17.50 170.48
N THR A 389 -106.25 -18.14 171.04
CA THR A 389 -106.37 -19.14 172.11
C THR A 389 -106.53 -18.50 173.50
N LEU A 390 -105.83 -17.39 173.75
CA LEU A 390 -105.82 -16.71 175.05
C LEU A 390 -107.07 -15.84 175.29
N MET A 391 -107.62 -15.18 174.27
CA MET A 391 -108.81 -14.32 174.44
C MET A 391 -110.03 -15.08 175.03
N PRO A 392 -110.40 -16.29 174.56
CA PRO A 392 -111.44 -17.09 175.20
C PRO A 392 -111.13 -17.48 176.66
N GLN A 393 -109.86 -17.73 177.00
CA GLN A 393 -109.46 -18.06 178.37
C GLN A 393 -109.58 -16.83 179.30
N ILE A 394 -109.14 -15.66 178.85
CA ILE A 394 -109.30 -14.39 179.58
C ILE A 394 -110.79 -14.08 179.81
N ASN A 395 -111.63 -14.28 178.79
CA ASN A 395 -113.07 -14.07 178.90
C ASN A 395 -113.74 -15.03 179.89
N ARG A 396 -113.32 -16.31 179.96
CA ARG A 396 -113.78 -17.27 180.99
C ARG A 396 -113.34 -16.82 182.38
N ASN A 397 -112.04 -16.56 182.58
CA ASN A 397 -111.50 -16.10 183.85
C ASN A 397 -112.19 -14.82 184.36
N ALA A 398 -112.60 -13.91 183.47
CA ALA A 398 -113.35 -12.71 183.82
C ALA A 398 -114.79 -13.00 184.30
N LEU A 399 -115.46 -14.01 183.73
CA LEU A 399 -116.75 -14.51 184.20
C LEU A 399 -116.61 -15.25 185.55
N ASP A 400 -115.60 -16.11 185.69
CA ASP A 400 -115.34 -16.86 186.93
C ASP A 400 -115.02 -15.90 188.09
N LEU A 401 -114.21 -14.86 187.85
CA LEU A 401 -113.95 -13.78 188.83
C LEU A 401 -115.19 -12.93 189.15
N LYS A 402 -116.18 -12.84 188.26
CA LYS A 402 -117.49 -12.21 188.56
C LYS A 402 -118.32 -13.12 189.46
N ASN A 403 -118.39 -14.42 189.15
CA ASN A 403 -119.16 -15.40 189.92
C ASN A 403 -118.61 -15.51 191.35
N ILE A 404 -117.31 -15.72 191.52
CA ILE A 404 -116.63 -15.77 192.83
C ILE A 404 -116.88 -14.49 193.64
N ARG A 405 -116.94 -13.32 192.99
CA ARG A 405 -117.24 -12.03 193.64
C ARG A 405 -118.69 -11.95 194.13
N GLU A 406 -119.63 -12.62 193.48
CA GLU A 406 -121.03 -12.73 193.88
C GLU A 406 -121.22 -13.79 194.98
N ASP A 407 -120.54 -14.94 194.89
CA ASP A 407 -120.53 -15.98 195.94
C ASP A 407 -119.97 -15.45 197.27
N VAL A 408 -118.82 -14.78 197.24
CA VAL A 408 -118.21 -14.13 198.42
C VAL A 408 -119.10 -13.03 198.99
N ARG A 409 -119.96 -12.39 198.17
CA ARG A 409 -120.97 -11.43 198.65
C ARG A 409 -122.15 -12.12 199.32
N SER A 410 -122.59 -13.31 198.87
CA SER A 410 -123.62 -14.09 199.57
C SER A 410 -123.08 -14.58 200.90
N LEU A 411 -121.96 -15.32 200.89
CA LEU A 411 -121.33 -15.88 202.09
C LEU A 411 -121.11 -14.84 203.19
N LYS A 412 -120.75 -13.60 202.82
CA LYS A 412 -120.59 -12.46 203.74
C LYS A 412 -121.90 -11.89 204.30
N LYS A 413 -123.05 -12.12 203.66
CA LYS A 413 -124.37 -11.87 204.26
C LYS A 413 -124.80 -13.06 205.13
N ASP A 414 -124.65 -14.28 204.63
CA ASP A 414 -125.06 -15.51 205.32
C ASP A 414 -124.36 -15.63 206.68
N ALA A 415 -123.04 -15.45 206.72
CA ALA A 415 -122.27 -15.44 207.97
C ALA A 415 -122.68 -14.31 208.94
N LYS A 416 -123.06 -13.12 208.44
CA LYS A 416 -123.59 -12.05 209.31
C LYS A 416 -124.96 -12.41 209.90
N ALA A 417 -125.81 -13.04 209.11
CA ALA A 417 -127.16 -13.42 209.51
C ALA A 417 -127.12 -14.54 210.55
N GLY A 418 -126.25 -15.54 210.37
CA GLY A 418 -125.96 -16.57 211.38
C GLY A 418 -125.44 -15.98 212.71
N ILE A 419 -124.60 -14.93 212.67
CA ILE A 419 -124.18 -14.22 213.89
C ILE A 419 -125.36 -13.48 214.55
N ALA A 420 -126.25 -12.84 213.77
CA ALA A 420 -127.47 -12.24 214.31
C ALA A 420 -128.39 -13.29 214.96
N SER A 421 -128.52 -14.47 214.34
CA SER A 421 -129.22 -15.65 214.88
C SER A 421 -128.65 -16.08 216.23
N ALA A 422 -127.32 -16.23 216.33
CA ALA A 422 -126.64 -16.58 217.58
C ALA A 422 -126.84 -15.53 218.69
N VAL A 423 -126.80 -14.23 218.35
CA VAL A 423 -127.09 -13.15 219.31
C VAL A 423 -128.54 -13.22 219.81
N ALA A 424 -129.51 -13.46 218.92
CA ALA A 424 -130.91 -13.58 219.28
C ALA A 424 -131.16 -14.76 220.25
N LEU A 425 -130.53 -15.92 220.01
CA LEU A 425 -130.59 -17.10 220.88
C LEU A 425 -129.91 -16.87 222.24
N GLY A 426 -128.76 -16.18 222.24
CA GLY A 426 -128.01 -15.87 223.45
C GLY A 426 -128.83 -15.03 224.44
N MET A 427 -129.55 -14.02 223.95
CA MET A 427 -130.32 -13.07 224.76
C MET A 427 -131.66 -13.61 225.31
N LEU A 428 -132.08 -14.83 224.95
CA LEU A 428 -133.27 -15.47 225.52
C LEU A 428 -133.10 -15.68 227.05
N PRO A 429 -134.02 -15.18 227.91
CA PRO A 429 -133.97 -15.45 229.35
C PRO A 429 -134.11 -16.93 229.71
N GLN A 430 -133.75 -17.27 230.95
CA GLN A 430 -133.85 -18.61 231.51
C GLN A 430 -134.87 -18.63 232.66
N SER A 431 -135.67 -19.68 232.78
CA SER A 431 -136.56 -19.87 233.94
C SER A 431 -135.75 -19.95 235.24
N THR A 432 -136.23 -19.25 236.27
CA THR A 432 -135.65 -19.21 237.62
C THR A 432 -136.63 -19.66 238.70
N VAL A 433 -137.84 -20.11 238.32
CA VAL A 433 -138.90 -20.49 239.26
C VAL A 433 -139.11 -22.00 239.22
N PRO A 434 -138.94 -22.73 240.35
CA PRO A 434 -139.08 -24.19 240.39
C PRO A 434 -140.43 -24.68 239.86
N GLY A 435 -140.40 -25.76 239.10
CA GLY A 435 -141.59 -26.37 238.48
C GLY A 435 -142.22 -25.55 237.36
N LYS A 436 -141.61 -24.43 236.93
CA LYS A 436 -142.18 -23.55 235.88
C LYS A 436 -141.33 -23.49 234.62
N SER A 437 -142.02 -23.64 233.50
CA SER A 437 -141.49 -23.36 232.17
C SER A 437 -141.72 -21.89 231.79
N LEU A 438 -140.72 -21.28 231.15
CA LEU A 438 -140.72 -19.93 230.60
C LEU A 438 -140.60 -20.02 229.08
N MET A 439 -141.57 -19.44 228.36
CA MET A 439 -141.41 -19.14 226.93
C MET A 439 -140.84 -17.73 226.77
N SER A 440 -140.02 -17.52 225.75
CA SER A 440 -139.22 -16.31 225.55
C SER A 440 -139.06 -15.97 224.07
N LEU A 441 -138.93 -14.68 223.79
CA LEU A 441 -138.61 -14.11 222.47
C LEU A 441 -137.32 -13.29 222.61
N GLY A 442 -136.40 -13.46 221.67
CA GLY A 442 -135.14 -12.73 221.57
C GLY A 442 -134.99 -12.13 220.18
N VAL A 443 -134.19 -11.07 220.06
CA VAL A 443 -133.83 -10.45 218.78
C VAL A 443 -132.34 -10.18 218.73
N GLY A 444 -131.77 -10.25 217.54
CA GLY A 444 -130.34 -10.04 217.31
C GLY A 444 -130.11 -9.21 216.06
N HIS A 445 -129.11 -8.33 216.12
CA HIS A 445 -128.64 -7.55 214.98
C HIS A 445 -127.14 -7.73 214.82
N HIS A 446 -126.68 -7.96 213.58
CA HIS A 446 -125.27 -7.92 213.27
C HIS A 446 -124.98 -7.33 211.89
N ARG A 447 -124.36 -6.14 211.88
CA ARG A 447 -123.77 -5.47 210.69
C ARG A 447 -124.72 -5.42 209.48
N GLY A 448 -125.99 -5.09 209.70
CA GLY A 448 -127.00 -4.99 208.64
C GLY A 448 -127.70 -6.32 208.28
N GLN A 449 -127.64 -7.32 209.16
CA GLN A 449 -128.54 -8.47 209.17
C GLN A 449 -129.25 -8.56 210.53
N ASN A 450 -130.48 -9.07 210.55
CA ASN A 450 -131.30 -9.24 211.74
C ASN A 450 -131.68 -10.71 211.91
N ALA A 451 -132.01 -11.10 213.14
CA ALA A 451 -132.64 -12.36 213.46
C ALA A 451 -133.61 -12.23 214.64
N PHE A 452 -134.54 -13.18 214.72
CA PHE A 452 -135.48 -13.33 215.82
C PHE A 452 -135.37 -14.77 216.34
N ALA A 453 -135.42 -14.94 217.65
CA ALA A 453 -135.31 -16.24 218.31
C ALA A 453 -136.53 -16.49 219.21
N LEU A 454 -137.02 -17.73 219.21
CA LEU A 454 -138.01 -18.24 220.15
C LEU A 454 -137.34 -19.27 221.05
N GLY A 455 -137.55 -19.15 222.36
CA GLY A 455 -136.93 -20.00 223.37
C GLY A 455 -137.92 -20.55 224.37
N VAL A 456 -137.68 -21.78 224.82
CA VAL A 456 -138.32 -22.38 225.98
C VAL A 456 -137.26 -22.75 227.00
N SER A 457 -137.52 -22.51 228.27
CA SER A 457 -136.68 -22.99 229.36
C SER A 457 -137.55 -23.46 230.53
N THR A 458 -137.02 -24.33 231.38
CA THR A 458 -137.78 -24.89 232.51
C THR A 458 -136.86 -25.24 233.66
N MET A 459 -137.35 -25.10 234.88
CA MET A 459 -136.65 -25.44 236.13
C MET A 459 -137.40 -26.58 236.81
N SER A 460 -136.69 -27.61 237.28
CA SER A 460 -137.29 -28.72 238.00
C SER A 460 -137.91 -28.28 239.33
N GLU A 461 -138.90 -29.03 239.82
CA GLU A 461 -139.64 -28.72 241.06
C GLU A 461 -138.74 -28.66 242.30
N ASN A 462 -137.70 -29.50 242.36
CA ASN A 462 -136.69 -29.49 243.41
C ASN A 462 -135.64 -28.38 243.27
N ASN A 463 -135.76 -27.47 242.30
CA ASN A 463 -134.82 -26.39 241.99
C ASN A 463 -133.38 -26.86 241.69
N LYS A 464 -133.21 -28.12 241.21
CA LYS A 464 -131.89 -28.72 240.96
C LYS A 464 -131.48 -28.76 239.50
N TRP A 465 -132.42 -28.75 238.55
CA TRP A 465 -132.11 -28.81 237.12
C TRP A 465 -132.78 -27.66 236.37
N VAL A 466 -132.05 -27.04 235.45
CA VAL A 466 -132.60 -26.08 234.49
C VAL A 466 -132.24 -26.49 233.07
N ALA A 467 -133.22 -26.48 232.17
CA ALA A 467 -133.01 -26.68 230.74
C ALA A 467 -133.43 -25.42 229.96
N LYS A 468 -132.73 -25.11 228.86
CA LYS A 468 -133.06 -24.03 227.93
C LYS A 468 -132.85 -24.54 226.50
N GLY A 469 -133.81 -24.30 225.62
CA GLY A 469 -133.71 -24.56 224.19
C GLY A 469 -134.30 -23.42 223.38
N GLY A 470 -133.91 -23.29 222.13
CA GLY A 470 -134.46 -22.27 221.23
C GLY A 470 -134.09 -22.46 219.77
N MET A 471 -134.84 -21.77 218.92
CA MET A 471 -134.60 -21.66 217.49
C MET A 471 -134.58 -20.18 217.08
N SER A 472 -133.80 -19.83 216.06
CA SER A 472 -133.84 -18.50 215.44
C SER A 472 -133.96 -18.57 213.93
N TYR A 473 -134.46 -17.48 213.36
CA TYR A 473 -134.57 -17.28 211.92
C TYR A 473 -134.04 -15.88 211.57
N ASP A 474 -133.24 -15.79 210.50
CA ASP A 474 -132.54 -14.57 210.13
C ASP A 474 -132.87 -14.02 208.72
N THR A 475 -132.37 -12.82 208.44
CA THR A 475 -132.66 -12.10 207.20
C THR A 475 -131.99 -12.67 205.94
N GLN A 476 -131.16 -13.72 206.01
CA GLN A 476 -130.81 -14.54 204.84
C GLN A 476 -131.61 -15.86 204.78
N LYS A 477 -132.67 -15.99 205.59
CA LYS A 477 -133.57 -17.16 205.68
C LYS A 477 -132.93 -18.42 206.28
N ASN A 478 -131.80 -18.28 206.99
CA ASN A 478 -131.22 -19.42 207.69
C ASN A 478 -131.96 -19.66 209.02
N VAL A 479 -132.05 -20.93 209.41
CA VAL A 479 -132.53 -21.35 210.73
C VAL A 479 -131.33 -21.75 211.58
N SER A 480 -131.26 -21.29 212.82
CA SER A 480 -130.32 -21.82 213.83
C SER A 480 -131.08 -22.44 214.98
N LEU A 481 -130.48 -23.45 215.62
CA LEU A 481 -131.04 -24.22 216.73
C LEU A 481 -129.98 -24.34 217.83
N GLY A 482 -130.40 -24.31 219.10
CA GLY A 482 -129.50 -24.47 220.23
C GLY A 482 -130.21 -24.87 221.52
N GLY A 483 -129.48 -25.49 222.43
CA GLY A 483 -130.00 -25.86 223.75
C GLY A 483 -128.90 -26.20 224.75
N SER A 484 -129.26 -26.20 226.02
CA SER A 484 -128.39 -26.42 227.17
C SER A 484 -129.18 -26.99 228.36
N VAL A 485 -128.46 -27.62 229.28
CA VAL A 485 -128.95 -28.03 230.60
C VAL A 485 -127.90 -27.68 231.66
N GLY A 486 -128.35 -27.32 232.86
CA GLY A 486 -127.52 -26.97 234.01
C GLY A 486 -128.05 -27.58 235.29
N PHE A 487 -127.18 -27.75 236.28
CA PHE A 487 -127.47 -28.37 237.58
C PHE A 487 -127.03 -27.46 238.73
N PHE A 488 -127.90 -27.26 239.72
CA PHE A 488 -127.63 -26.47 240.92
C PHE A 488 -127.20 -27.38 242.08
N PHE A 489 -125.91 -27.54 242.32
CA PHE A 489 -125.41 -28.21 243.52
C PHE A 489 -125.37 -27.26 244.73
N ASN A 490 -125.00 -27.79 245.89
CA ASN A 490 -124.65 -27.06 247.11
C ASN A 490 -123.15 -27.24 247.36
#